data_AF-A0A8T6ZZD4-F1
#
_entry.id   AF-A0A8T6ZZD4-F1
#
_cell.length_a   1.000
_cell.length_b   1.000
_cell.length_c   1.000
_cell.angle_alpha   90.00
_cell.angle_beta   90.00
_cell.angle_gamma   90.00
#
_symmetry.space_group_name_H-M   'P 1'
#
loop_
_entity.id
_entity.type
_entity.pdbx_description
1 polymer ?
#
loop_
_entity_poly.entity_id
_entity_poly.type
_entity_poly.pdbx_seq_one_letter_code
_entity_poly.pdbx_strand_id
1 'polypeptide(L)'
;MQLLCFTTYTSSGVSQEIEFPLHPETQSIDTVSKIVTELLNTISDCVKDLDGCKDGDILQALSMVMAIRSRMVDIEPETSHKLLMQFIEQHHQAVLDAKTQIASRA
;
A
#
# COMPACT_ATOMS: atom_id res chain seq x y z
N MET A 1 13.38 -6.16 -13.41
CA MET A 1 12.31 -5.56 -12.60
C MET A 1 12.20 -6.36 -11.32
N GLN A 2 12.25 -5.71 -10.17
CA GLN A 2 12.15 -6.39 -8.87
C GLN A 2 10.69 -6.38 -8.40
N LEU A 3 10.25 -7.48 -7.78
CA LEU A 3 8.92 -7.63 -7.22
C LEU A 3 9.01 -7.67 -5.69
N LEU A 4 8.02 -7.08 -5.03
CA LEU A 4 7.84 -7.17 -3.59
C LEU A 4 6.50 -7.86 -3.29
N CYS A 5 6.56 -9.02 -2.65
CA CYS A 5 5.38 -9.83 -2.35
C CYS A 5 4.80 -9.47 -0.98
N PHE A 6 3.49 -9.29 -0.92
CA PHE A 6 2.73 -9.19 0.33
C PHE A 6 1.60 -10.22 0.35
N THR A 7 1.34 -10.78 1.54
CA THR A 7 0.13 -11.57 1.78
C THR A 7 -0.83 -10.72 2.59
N THR A 8 -2.01 -10.44 2.05
CA THR A 8 -3.10 -9.79 2.77
C THR A 8 -4.12 -10.83 3.21
N TYR A 9 -4.79 -10.56 4.33
CA TYR A 9 -5.89 -11.38 4.83
C TYR A 9 -7.13 -10.51 4.93
N THR A 10 -8.22 -10.93 4.30
CA THR A 10 -9.52 -10.31 4.52
C THR A 10 -10.08 -10.75 5.88
N SER A 11 -11.01 -9.95 6.42
CA SER A 11 -11.78 -10.32 7.62
C SER A 11 -12.57 -11.64 7.45
N SER A 12 -12.84 -12.04 6.20
CA SER A 12 -13.48 -13.32 5.85
C SER A 12 -12.51 -14.51 5.79
N GLY A 13 -11.23 -14.33 6.10
CA GLY A 13 -10.23 -15.41 6.13
C GLY A 13 -9.68 -15.81 4.77
N VAL A 14 -9.83 -14.94 3.77
CA VAL A 14 -9.28 -15.13 2.42
C VAL A 14 -7.90 -14.49 2.38
N SER A 15 -6.91 -15.22 1.86
CA SER A 15 -5.57 -14.69 1.65
C SER A 15 -5.37 -14.30 0.18
N GLN A 16 -4.74 -13.16 -0.06
CA GLN A 16 -4.31 -12.74 -1.39
C GLN A 16 -2.81 -12.51 -1.38
N GLU A 17 -2.11 -13.14 -2.32
CA GLU A 17 -0.70 -12.86 -2.58
C GLU A 17 -0.60 -11.80 -3.67
N ILE A 18 0.04 -10.69 -3.34
CA ILE A 18 0.13 -9.50 -4.18
C ILE A 18 1.60 -9.28 -4.52
N GLU A 19 1.92 -9.24 -5.81
CA GLU A 19 3.27 -8.96 -6.31
C GLU A 19 3.35 -7.50 -6.78
N PHE A 20 3.95 -6.62 -5.97
CA PHE A 20 4.11 -5.22 -6.35
C PHE A 20 5.39 -5.02 -7.19
N PRO A 21 5.28 -4.54 -8.44
CA PRO A 21 6.45 -4.16 -9.21
C PRO A 21 7.07 -2.88 -8.64
N LEU A 22 8.36 -2.95 -8.29
CA LEU A 22 9.12 -1.82 -7.75
C LEU A 22 9.69 -0.95 -8.88
N HIS A 23 9.80 0.35 -8.61
CA HIS A 23 10.44 1.29 -9.53
C HIS A 23 11.92 0.90 -9.75
N PRO A 24 12.49 1.04 -10.96
CA PRO A 24 13.88 0.68 -11.23
C PRO A 24 14.91 1.38 -10.34
N GLU A 25 14.59 2.57 -9.82
CA GLU A 25 15.45 3.35 -8.93
C GLU A 25 15.26 3.02 -7.43
N THR A 26 14.47 1.99 -7.10
CA THR A 26 14.29 1.56 -5.71
C THR A 26 15.60 1.03 -5.17
N GLN A 27 16.14 1.69 -4.14
CA GLN A 27 17.46 1.37 -3.59
C GLN A 27 17.47 0.13 -2.68
N SER A 28 16.38 -0.10 -1.94
CA SER A 28 16.31 -1.20 -0.96
C SER A 28 14.89 -1.74 -0.86
N ILE A 29 14.70 -2.97 -1.32
CA ILE A 29 13.45 -3.72 -1.17
C ILE A 29 13.10 -3.88 0.31
N ASP A 30 14.07 -4.24 1.15
CA ASP A 30 13.86 -4.45 2.59
C ASP A 30 13.37 -3.18 3.29
N THR A 31 13.92 -2.02 2.90
CA THR A 31 13.48 -0.72 3.45
C THR A 31 12.04 -0.42 3.04
N VAL A 32 11.70 -0.61 1.76
CA VAL A 32 10.33 -0.40 1.26
C VAL A 32 9.36 -1.37 1.94
N SER A 33 9.71 -2.65 2.03
CA SER A 33 8.91 -3.69 2.69
C SER A 33 8.63 -3.33 4.15
N LYS A 34 9.68 -2.96 4.89
CA LYS A 34 9.55 -2.54 6.29
C LYS A 34 8.62 -1.32 6.43
N ILE A 35 8.79 -0.29 5.61
CA ILE A 35 7.94 0.90 5.66
C ILE A 35 6.48 0.56 5.40
N VAL A 36 6.18 -0.25 4.38
CA VAL A 36 4.80 -0.66 4.06
C VAL A 36 4.20 -1.45 5.23
N THR A 37 4.92 -2.42 5.80
CA THR A 37 4.44 -3.19 6.95
C THR A 37 4.16 -2.30 8.16
N GLU A 38 5.08 -1.40 8.52
CA GLU A 38 4.90 -0.50 9.67
C GLU A 38 3.72 0.47 9.46
N LEU A 39 3.52 0.98 8.24
CA LEU A 39 2.37 1.82 7.92
C LEU A 39 1.05 1.06 8.04
N LEU A 40 0.98 -0.17 7.50
CA LEU A 40 -0.22 -1.01 7.63
C LEU A 40 -0.55 -1.33 9.08
N ASN A 41 0.46 -1.65 9.89
CA ASN A 41 0.30 -1.90 11.33
C ASN A 41 -0.19 -0.64 12.05
N THR A 42 0.46 0.50 11.80
CA THR A 42 0.08 1.79 12.40
C THR A 42 -1.36 2.16 12.08
N ILE A 43 -1.78 2.01 10.82
CA ILE A 43 -3.17 2.28 10.41
C ILE A 43 -4.12 1.31 11.11
N SER A 44 -3.79 0.02 11.17
CA SER A 44 -4.61 -0.99 11.84
C SER A 44 -4.79 -0.68 13.33
N ASP A 45 -3.74 -0.20 14.00
CA ASP A 45 -3.82 0.19 15.41
C ASP A 45 -4.60 1.48 15.61
N CYS A 46 -4.40 2.50 14.76
CA CYS A 46 -5.21 3.72 14.80
C CYS A 46 -6.71 3.45 14.59
N VAL A 47 -7.06 2.55 13.67
CA VAL A 47 -8.47 2.24 13.35
C VAL A 47 -9.17 1.50 14.49
N LYS A 48 -8.47 0.61 15.22
CA LYS A 48 -9.04 -0.12 16.36
C LYS A 48 -9.61 0.82 17.44
N ASP A 49 -8.99 1.97 17.62
CA ASP A 49 -9.33 2.94 18.66
C ASP A 49 -10.33 4.01 18.20
N LEU A 50 -10.74 4.00 16.92
CA LEU A 50 -11.65 4.98 16.33
C LEU A 50 -13.08 4.41 16.21
N ASP A 51 -13.93 4.75 17.17
CA ASP A 51 -15.36 4.42 17.12
C ASP A 51 -16.02 5.00 15.85
N GLY A 52 -16.64 4.14 15.05
CA GLY A 52 -17.40 4.54 13.87
C GLY A 52 -16.59 4.87 12.62
N CYS A 53 -15.29 4.58 12.60
CA CYS A 53 -14.45 4.72 11.41
C CYS A 53 -14.94 3.80 10.27
N LYS A 54 -15.14 4.34 9.06
CA LYS A 54 -15.50 3.57 7.87
C LYS A 54 -14.31 3.41 6.93
N ASP A 55 -14.34 2.37 6.10
CA ASP A 55 -13.30 2.11 5.10
C ASP A 55 -13.03 3.34 4.19
N GLY A 56 -14.08 4.11 3.86
CA GLY A 56 -13.95 5.34 3.08
C GLY A 56 -13.14 6.44 3.79
N ASP A 57 -13.24 6.55 5.11
CA ASP A 57 -12.47 7.51 5.91
C ASP A 57 -10.99 7.13 5.93
N ILE A 58 -10.69 5.83 6.00
CA ILE A 58 -9.33 5.29 5.95
C ILE A 58 -8.70 5.58 4.58
N LEU A 59 -9.40 5.28 3.49
CA LEU A 59 -8.92 5.55 2.13
C LEU A 59 -8.70 7.06 1.90
N GLN A 60 -9.62 7.90 2.39
CA GLN A 60 -9.46 9.35 2.30
C GLN A 60 -8.24 9.84 3.09
N ALA A 61 -8.05 9.38 4.33
CA ALA A 61 -6.90 9.74 5.16
C ALA A 61 -5.57 9.31 4.51
N LEU A 62 -5.50 8.09 3.99
CA LEU A 62 -4.34 7.60 3.23
C LEU A 62 -4.03 8.48 2.02
N SER A 63 -5.06 8.90 1.26
CA SER A 63 -4.88 9.79 0.11
C SER A 63 -4.28 11.15 0.51
N MET A 64 -4.72 11.69 1.65
CA MET A 64 -4.18 12.95 2.20
C MET A 64 -2.73 12.78 2.63
N VAL A 65 -2.40 11.70 3.32
CA VAL A 65 -1.02 11.38 3.74
C VAL A 65 -0.10 11.27 2.52
N MET A 66 -0.53 10.59 1.46
CA MET A 66 0.23 10.47 0.22
C MET A 66 0.47 11.83 -0.45
N ALA A 67 -0.58 12.66 -0.55
CA ALA A 67 -0.48 14.01 -1.13
C ALA A 67 0.43 14.94 -0.31
N ILE A 68 0.39 14.87 1.03
CA ILE A 68 1.29 15.62 1.89
C ILE A 68 2.72 15.11 1.73
N ARG A 69 2.92 13.78 1.74
CA ARG A 69 4.27 13.19 1.66
C ARG A 69 4.94 13.46 0.31
N SER A 70 4.18 13.53 -0.79
CA SER A 70 4.70 13.91 -2.11
C SER A 70 5.17 15.37 -2.18
N ARG A 71 4.71 16.24 -1.29
CA ARG A 71 5.24 17.61 -1.14
C ARG A 71 6.45 17.70 -0.21
N MET A 72 6.71 16.68 0.59
CA MET A 72 7.85 16.64 1.52
C MET A 72 9.13 16.06 0.88
N VAL A 73 9.06 15.55 -0.34
CA VAL A 73 10.22 15.10 -1.11
C VAL A 73 10.80 16.28 -1.90
N ASP A 74 12.13 16.37 -1.97
CA ASP A 74 12.84 17.46 -2.64
C ASP A 74 12.87 17.26 -4.17
N ILE A 75 11.69 17.32 -4.78
CA ILE A 75 11.47 17.19 -6.22
C ILE A 75 10.43 18.21 -6.68
N GLU A 76 10.47 18.53 -7.98
CA GLU A 76 9.54 19.47 -8.60
C GLU A 76 8.08 19.00 -8.42
N PRO A 77 7.13 19.90 -8.06
CA PRO A 77 5.75 19.54 -7.74
C PRO A 77 5.02 18.67 -8.76
N GLU A 78 5.06 19.03 -10.05
CA GLU A 78 4.37 18.28 -11.10
C GLU A 78 5.00 16.89 -11.33
N THR A 79 6.31 16.81 -11.21
CA THR A 79 7.08 15.57 -11.31
C THR A 79 6.70 14.63 -10.16
N SER A 80 6.65 15.15 -8.93
CA SER A 80 6.18 14.40 -7.76
C SER A 80 4.75 13.88 -7.92
N HIS A 81 3.86 14.75 -8.43
CA HIS A 81 2.47 14.37 -8.68
C HIS A 81 2.36 13.24 -9.70
N LYS A 82 3.05 13.35 -10.84
CA LYS A 82 3.05 12.31 -11.90
C LYS A 82 3.57 10.98 -11.37
N LEU A 83 4.67 11.00 -10.62
CA LEU A 83 5.26 9.80 -10.05
C LEU A 83 4.33 9.15 -9.03
N LEU A 84 3.70 9.94 -8.15
CA LEU A 84 2.74 9.44 -7.18
C LEU A 84 1.55 8.76 -7.85
N MET A 85 0.95 9.41 -8.86
CA MET A 85 -0.20 8.85 -9.59
C MET A 85 0.18 7.58 -10.36
N GLN A 86 1.38 7.53 -10.94
CA GLN A 86 1.89 6.32 -11.58
C GLN A 86 2.02 5.16 -10.58
N PHE A 87 2.58 5.41 -9.39
CA PHE A 87 2.69 4.38 -8.36
C PHE A 87 1.33 3.89 -7.86
N ILE A 88 0.38 4.80 -7.63
CA ILE A 88 -0.98 4.44 -7.23
C ILE A 88 -1.60 3.51 -8.28
N GLU A 89 -1.57 3.91 -9.56
CA GLU A 89 -2.17 3.12 -10.64
C GLU A 89 -1.52 1.73 -10.75
N GLN A 90 -0.19 1.69 -10.81
CA GLN A 90 0.58 0.46 -10.97
C GLN A 90 0.38 -0.50 -9.78
N HIS A 91 0.41 0.01 -8.55
CA HIS A 91 0.23 -0.82 -7.37
C HIS A 91 -1.22 -1.25 -7.19
N HIS A 92 -2.19 -0.40 -7.54
CA HIS A 92 -3.59 -0.80 -7.51
C HIS A 92 -3.88 -1.90 -8.54
N GLN A 93 -3.32 -1.80 -9.75
CA GLN A 93 -3.44 -2.87 -10.75
C GLN A 93 -2.86 -4.20 -10.23
N ALA A 94 -1.72 -4.17 -9.53
CA ALA A 94 -1.16 -5.37 -8.90
C ALA A 94 -2.10 -6.03 -7.88
N VAL A 95 -2.86 -5.23 -7.11
CA VAL A 95 -3.90 -5.75 -6.20
C VAL A 95 -5.06 -6.40 -6.97
N LEU A 96 -5.46 -5.82 -8.11
CA LEU A 96 -6.53 -6.38 -8.95
C LEU A 96 -6.11 -7.68 -9.64
N ASP A 97 -4.83 -7.79 -10.01
CA ASP A 97 -4.25 -8.97 -10.64
C ASP A 97 -3.94 -10.10 -9.63
N ALA A 98 -3.94 -9.77 -8.33
CA ALA A 98 -3.62 -10.71 -7.26
C ALA A 98 -4.57 -11.91 -7.24
N LYS A 99 -3.99 -13.11 -7.20
CA LYS A 99 -4.77 -14.35 -7.16
C LYS A 99 -5.30 -14.57 -5.75
N THR A 100 -6.61 -14.71 -5.66
CA THR A 100 -7.27 -15.09 -4.41
C THR A 100 -7.00 -16.56 -4.09
N GLN A 101 -6.43 -16.83 -2.92
CA GLN A 101 -6.29 -18.18 -2.39
C GLN A 101 -7.22 -18.33 -1.18
N ILE A 102 -8.11 -19.33 -1.22
CA ILE A 102 -8.86 -19.73 -0.03
C ILE A 102 -7.87 -20.46 0.86
N ALA A 103 -7.61 -19.92 2.05
CA ALA A 103 -6.78 -20.61 3.04
C ALA A 103 -7.49 -21.91 3.44
N SER A 104 -7.12 -23.02 2.80
CA SER A 104 -7.55 -24.34 3.23
C SER A 104 -6.93 -24.58 4.61
N ARG A 105 -7.78 -24.67 5.64
CA ARG A 105 -7.35 -25.12 6.97
C ARG A 105 -6.67 -26.49 6.82
N ALA A 106 -5.38 -26.55 7.14
CA ALA A 106 -4.67 -27.79 7.46
C ALA A 106 -4.90 -28.13 8.94
#